data_AF-A0A0F3M7J4-F1
#
_entry.id   AF-A0A0F3M7J4-F1
#
_cell.length_a   1.000
_cell.length_b   1.000
_cell.length_c   1.000
_cell.angle_alpha   90.00
_cell.angle_beta   90.00
_cell.angle_gamma   90.00
#
_symmetry.space_group_name_H-M   'P 1'
#
loop_
_entity.id
_entity.type
_entity.pdbx_description
1 polymer ?
#
loop_
_entity_poly.entity_id
_entity_poly.type
_entity_poly.pdbx_seq_one_letter_code
_entity_poly.pdbx_strand_id
1 'polypeptide(L)' 'MAGDRIVFQTNDKDLQIQNSEFATLVSIDENSL' A
#
# COMPACT_ATOMS: atom_id res chain seq x y z
N MET A 1 -10.34 5.57 -0.86
CA MET A 1 -11.52 5.01 -0.16
C MET A 1 -11.27 3.53 0.11
N ALA A 2 -11.93 2.95 1.12
CA ALA A 2 -11.84 1.51 1.35
C ALA A 2 -12.29 0.76 0.09
N GLY A 3 -11.49 -0.20 -0.37
CA GLY A 3 -11.68 -0.91 -1.63
C GLY A 3 -10.84 -0.41 -2.81
N ASP A 4 -10.18 0.75 -2.70
CA ASP A 4 -9.31 1.27 -3.76
C ASP A 4 -8.04 0.41 -3.92
N ARG A 5 -7.55 0.27 -5.16
CA ARG A 5 -6.29 -0.43 -5.42
C ARG A 5 -5.12 0.55 -5.35
N ILE A 6 -4.10 0.21 -4.56
CA ILE A 6 -2.81 0.89 -4.56
C ILE A 6 -1.77 0.04 -5.28
N VAL A 7 -0.83 0.70 -5.95
CA VAL A 7 0.28 0.06 -6.66
C VAL A 7 1.59 0.53 -6.04
N PHE A 8 2.44 -0.41 -5.68
CA PHE A 8 3.75 -0.13 -5.12
C PHE A 8 4.73 0.18 -6.26
N GLN A 9 5.28 1.39 -6.27
CA GLN A 9 6.20 1.84 -7.33
C GLN A 9 7.66 1.49 -7.07
N THR A 10 7.98 0.90 -5.92
CA THR A 10 9.33 0.45 -5.58
C THR A 10 9.24 -0.86 -4.82
N ASN A 11 10.37 -1.57 -4.77
CA ASN A 11 10.51 -2.72 -3.90
C ASN A 11 10.70 -2.23 -2.45
N ASP A 12 10.13 -2.95 -1.49
CA ASP A 12 10.43 -2.82 -0.07
C ASP A 12 10.77 -4.21 0.48
N LYS A 13 12.03 -4.41 0.88
CA LYS A 13 12.51 -5.73 1.31
C LYS A 13 11.99 -6.13 2.68
N ASP A 14 11.79 -5.16 3.57
CA ASP A 14 11.35 -5.43 4.94
C ASP A 14 9.88 -5.82 4.95
N LEU A 15 9.11 -5.21 4.05
CA LEU A 15 7.70 -5.54 3.83
C LEU A 15 7.48 -6.67 2.80
N GLN A 16 8.55 -7.18 2.18
CA GLN A 16 8.52 -8.20 1.11
C GLN A 16 7.66 -7.80 -0.10
N ILE A 17 7.58 -6.49 -0.39
CA ILE A 17 6.79 -5.92 -1.47
C ILE A 17 7.64 -5.82 -2.73
N GLN A 18 7.08 -6.25 -3.86
CA GLN A 18 7.68 -6.07 -5.17
C GLN A 18 7.16 -4.82 -5.89
N ASN A 19 8.01 -4.27 -6.76
CA ASN A 19 7.63 -3.21 -7.67
C ASN A 19 6.48 -3.70 -8.57
N SER A 20 5.52 -2.81 -8.79
CA SER A 20 4.29 -3.06 -9.55
C SER A 20 3.33 -4.07 -8.89
N GLU A 21 3.60 -4.50 -7.64
CA GLU A 21 2.63 -5.21 -6.82
C GLU A 21 1.46 -4.29 -6.43
N PHE A 22 0.31 -4.88 -6.10
CA PHE A 22 -0.87 -4.12 -5.72
C PHE A 22 -1.56 -4.67 -4.46
N ALA A 23 -2.17 -3.76 -3.70
CA ALA A 23 -2.97 -4.10 -2.54
C ALA A 23 -4.31 -3.35 -2.58
N THR A 24 -5.28 -3.84 -1.81
CA THR A 24 -6.56 -3.18 -1.61
C THR A 24 -6.52 -2.36 -0.33
N LEU A 25 -6.82 -1.07 -0.42
CA LEU A 25 -6.92 -0.17 0.72
C LEU A 25 -8.09 -0.58 1.60
N VAL A 26 -7.84 -0.84 2.89
CA VAL A 26 -8.88 -1.23 3.85
C VAL A 26 -9.32 -0.02 4.67
N SER A 27 -8.38 0.73 5.22
CA SER A 27 -8.62 1.96 5.98
C SER A 27 -7.38 2.86 5.93
N ILE A 28 -7.58 4.15 6.19
CA ILE A 28 -6.51 5.13 6.37
C ILE A 28 -6.69 5.68 7.78
N ASP A 29 -5.65 5.59 8.60
CA ASP A 29 -5.65 6.27 9.89
C ASP A 29 -5.01 7.65 9.72
N GLU A 30 -5.86 8.68 9.72
CA GLU A 30 -5.45 10.07 9.53
C GLU A 30 -4.70 10.65 10.75
N ASN A 31 -4.60 9.91 11.87
CA ASN A 31 -3.96 10.36 13.10
C ASN A 31 -2.42 10.24 13.10
N SER A 32 -1.80 10.06 11.93
CA SER A 32 -0.35 9.84 11.75
C SER A 32 0.36 11.04 11.08
N LEU A 33 -0.06 12.26 11.42
CA LEU A 33 0.59 13.52 11.02
C LEU A 33 1.68 13.95 12.02
#